data_AF-A0A1U7WA26-F1
#
_entry.id   AF-A0A1U7WA26-F1
#
_cell.length_a   1.000
_cell.length_b   1.000
_cell.length_c   1.000
_cell.angle_alpha   90.00
_cell.angle_beta   90.00
_cell.angle_gamma   90.00
#
_symmetry.space_group_name_H-M   'P 1'
#
loop_
_entity.id
_entity.type
_entity.pdbx_description
1 polymer ?
#
loop_
_entity_poly.entity_id
_entity_poly.type
_entity_poly.pdbx_seq_one_letter_code
_entity_poly.pdbx_strand_id
1 'polypeptide(L)'
;MRGVGGPLLCIGDLLSDVGESDASRDQLPPRPTITPSPDYKSSLQPSDLNNLFQENYEQLNKALAGTDHSWTHLTLELCTALETASKLVHSTNSSVGMLKDKVEELSKVISRRDSAIEAAKAIEGSPKQPESTQ
;
A
#
# COMPACT_ATOMS: atom_id res chain seq x y z
N MET A 1 -31.13 -41.17 39.60
CA MET A 1 -30.60 -39.79 39.73
C MET A 1 -29.09 -39.83 39.57
N ARG A 2 -28.52 -38.74 39.06
CA ARG A 2 -27.09 -38.45 38.81
C ARG A 2 -26.51 -39.07 37.54
N GLY A 3 -26.85 -38.46 36.40
CA GLY A 3 -25.88 -38.34 35.32
C GLY A 3 -24.76 -37.43 35.81
N VAL A 4 -23.54 -37.95 35.85
CA VAL A 4 -22.35 -37.24 36.33
C VAL A 4 -21.93 -36.30 35.20
N GLY A 5 -22.42 -35.06 35.23
CA GLY A 5 -21.86 -33.98 34.44
C GLY A 5 -20.47 -33.67 34.98
N GLY A 6 -19.44 -33.97 34.19
CA GLY A 6 -18.08 -33.51 34.49
C GLY A 6 -18.02 -31.98 34.58
N PRO A 7 -16.95 -31.41 35.16
CA PRO A 7 -16.77 -29.97 35.19
C PRO A 7 -16.81 -29.42 33.76
N LEU A 8 -17.65 -28.41 33.53
CA LEU A 8 -17.62 -27.65 32.28
C LEU A 8 -16.25 -26.99 32.18
N LEU A 9 -15.49 -27.35 31.16
CA LEU A 9 -14.23 -26.68 30.83
C LEU A 9 -14.54 -25.19 30.65
N CYS A 10 -13.80 -24.34 31.36
CA CYS A 10 -14.00 -22.90 31.24
C CYS A 10 -13.50 -22.46 29.87
N ILE A 11 -14.03 -21.35 29.33
CA ILE A 11 -13.44 -20.71 28.13
C ILE A 11 -11.92 -20.50 28.30
N GLY A 12 -11.45 -20.30 29.54
CA GLY A 12 -10.02 -20.22 29.87
C GLY A 12 -9.21 -21.49 29.57
N ASP A 13 -9.79 -22.68 29.74
CA ASP A 13 -9.12 -23.96 29.46
C ASP A 13 -9.02 -24.23 27.95
N LEU A 14 -9.91 -23.64 27.15
CA LEU A 14 -9.91 -23.75 25.68
C LEU A 14 -8.93 -22.79 25.02
N LEU A 15 -8.66 -21.65 25.67
CA LEU A 15 -7.79 -20.59 25.15
C LEU A 15 -6.34 -20.73 25.61
N SER A 16 -6.00 -21.71 26.46
CA SER A 16 -4.62 -21.94 26.91
C SER A 16 -3.68 -22.30 25.75
N ASP A 17 -4.15 -23.09 24.78
CA ASP A 17 -3.34 -23.54 23.64
C ASP A 17 -3.11 -22.44 22.58
N VAL A 18 -3.85 -21.31 22.65
CA VAL A 18 -3.76 -20.22 21.67
C VAL A 18 -2.57 -19.28 21.94
N GLY A 19 -1.81 -19.51 23.02
CA GLY A 19 -0.65 -18.69 23.40
C GLY A 19 0.68 -19.43 23.50
N GLU A 20 0.70 -20.77 23.50
CA GLU A 20 1.94 -21.56 23.65
C GLU A 20 2.51 -21.93 22.28
N SER A 21 3.22 -20.99 21.65
CA SER A 21 4.17 -21.33 20.59
C SER A 21 5.37 -22.02 21.22
N ASP A 22 5.39 -23.36 21.14
CA ASP A 22 6.45 -24.23 21.64
C ASP A 22 7.83 -23.81 21.10
N ALA A 23 8.66 -23.29 22.02
CA ALA A 23 10.08 -23.19 21.81
C ALA A 23 10.72 -24.57 22.08
N SER A 24 10.80 -25.37 21.01
CA SER A 24 11.65 -26.57 20.83
C SER A 24 11.02 -27.93 21.14
N ARG A 25 10.57 -28.61 20.08
CA ARG A 25 11.00 -29.98 19.74
C ARG A 25 10.89 -30.26 18.25
N ASP A 26 11.96 -30.80 17.68
CA ASP A 26 12.03 -31.40 16.36
C ASP A 26 10.86 -32.35 16.10
N GLN A 27 9.90 -31.93 15.30
CA GLN A 27 9.09 -32.80 14.45
C GLN A 27 8.53 -31.96 13.31
N LEU A 28 9.03 -32.22 12.11
CA LEU A 28 8.58 -31.64 10.85
C LEU A 28 7.06 -31.88 10.70
N PRO A 29 6.21 -30.86 10.62
CA PRO A 29 4.83 -31.05 10.19
C PRO A 29 4.83 -31.34 8.68
N PRO A 30 3.91 -32.16 8.15
CA PRO A 30 3.72 -32.24 6.71
C PRO A 30 3.34 -30.85 6.22
N ARG A 31 4.19 -30.29 5.36
CA ARG A 31 3.98 -29.02 4.66
C ARG A 31 2.52 -28.96 4.20
N PRO A 32 1.73 -27.95 4.62
CA PRO A 32 0.41 -27.78 4.04
C PRO A 32 0.63 -27.61 2.54
N THR A 33 0.02 -28.51 1.77
CA THR A 33 -0.05 -28.41 0.32
C THR A 33 -0.46 -26.98 0.03
N ILE A 34 0.43 -26.25 -0.62
CA ILE A 34 0.18 -24.90 -1.10
C ILE A 34 -0.99 -25.08 -2.06
N THR A 35 -2.20 -24.86 -1.57
CA THR A 35 -3.35 -24.59 -2.42
C THR A 35 -2.91 -23.47 -3.34
N PRO A 36 -3.08 -23.59 -4.66
CA PRO A 36 -2.70 -22.53 -5.56
C PRO A 36 -3.40 -21.27 -5.03
N SER A 37 -2.60 -20.27 -4.66
CA SER A 37 -3.10 -18.92 -4.44
C SER A 37 -4.00 -18.65 -5.63
N PRO A 38 -5.27 -18.22 -5.44
CA PRO A 38 -6.08 -17.85 -6.59
C PRO A 38 -5.23 -16.87 -7.38
N ASP A 39 -5.02 -17.18 -8.66
CA ASP A 39 -4.31 -16.32 -9.59
C ASP A 39 -5.04 -14.97 -9.61
N TYR A 40 -4.69 -14.06 -8.72
CA TYR A 40 -5.04 -12.64 -8.83
C TYR A 40 -4.13 -12.01 -9.90
N LYS A 41 -4.05 -12.67 -11.06
CA LYS A 41 -3.60 -12.09 -12.31
C LYS A 41 -4.68 -11.24 -12.97
N SER A 42 -5.75 -10.89 -12.24
CA SER A 42 -6.50 -9.70 -12.58
C SER A 42 -5.59 -8.51 -12.36
N SER A 43 -5.33 -7.75 -13.43
CA SER A 43 -4.69 -6.44 -13.36
C SER A 43 -5.57 -5.52 -12.52
N LEU A 44 -5.51 -5.64 -11.20
CA LEU A 44 -6.22 -4.79 -10.27
C LEU A 44 -5.62 -3.40 -10.43
N GLN A 45 -6.41 -2.50 -11.00
CA GLN A 45 -6.03 -1.12 -11.10
C GLN A 45 -6.19 -0.49 -9.71
N PRO A 46 -5.36 0.51 -9.34
CA PRO A 46 -5.56 1.29 -8.12
C PRO A 46 -6.99 1.83 -7.96
N SER A 47 -7.70 2.08 -9.06
CA SER A 47 -9.12 2.48 -9.07
C SER A 47 -10.07 1.44 -8.52
N ASP A 48 -9.73 0.16 -8.60
CA ASP A 48 -10.59 -0.96 -8.20
C ASP A 48 -10.58 -1.17 -6.68
N LEU A 49 -9.61 -0.55 -6.00
CA LEU A 49 -9.38 -0.67 -4.57
C LEU A 49 -10.60 -0.24 -3.74
N ASN A 50 -11.29 0.84 -4.15
CA ASN A 50 -12.48 1.31 -3.45
C ASN A 50 -13.63 0.30 -3.53
N ASN A 51 -13.85 -0.28 -4.72
CA ASN A 51 -14.87 -1.31 -4.92
C ASN A 51 -14.51 -2.58 -4.13
N LEU A 52 -13.23 -2.96 -4.11
CA LEU A 52 -12.75 -4.13 -3.36
C LEU A 52 -12.89 -3.95 -1.84
N PHE A 53 -12.66 -2.74 -1.32
CA PHE A 53 -12.93 -2.43 0.08
C PHE A 53 -14.42 -2.53 0.41
N GLN A 54 -15.26 -1.93 -0.43
CA GLN A 54 -16.71 -1.94 -0.22
C GLN A 54 -17.26 -3.37 -0.23
N GLU A 55 -16.85 -4.18 -1.21
CA GLU A 55 -17.28 -5.57 -1.34
C GLU A 55 -16.84 -6.42 -0.13
N ASN A 56 -15.57 -6.34 0.27
CA ASN A 56 -15.06 -7.08 1.44
C ASN A 56 -15.76 -6.65 2.73
N TYR A 57 -16.03 -5.36 2.89
CA TYR A 57 -16.73 -4.83 4.06
C TYR A 57 -18.18 -5.31 4.13
N GLU A 58 -18.89 -5.35 2.99
CA GLU A 58 -20.24 -5.90 2.91
C GLU A 58 -20.29 -7.40 3.23
N GLN A 59 -19.33 -8.17 2.69
CA GLN A 59 -19.20 -9.59 2.99
C GLN A 59 -18.92 -9.85 4.47
N LEU A 60 -18.03 -9.05 5.09
CA LEU A 60 -17.74 -9.12 6.51
C LEU A 60 -18.98 -8.82 7.36
N ASN A 61 -19.74 -7.77 7.04
CA ASN A 61 -20.98 -7.44 7.75
C ASN A 61 -22.01 -8.57 7.66
N LYS A 62 -22.11 -9.23 6.50
CA LYS A 62 -22.98 -10.39 6.32
C LYS A 62 -22.54 -11.57 7.18
N ALA A 63 -21.25 -11.86 7.25
CA ALA A 63 -20.69 -12.92 8.09
C ALA A 63 -20.88 -12.63 9.59
N LEU A 64 -20.73 -11.37 10.02
CA LEU A 64 -20.96 -10.96 11.41
C LEU A 64 -22.43 -11.07 11.84
N ALA A 65 -23.37 -10.87 10.91
CA ALA A 65 -24.80 -11.10 11.15
C ALA A 65 -25.19 -12.59 11.07
N GLY A 66 -24.32 -13.41 10.49
CA GLY A 66 -24.47 -14.86 10.38
C GLY A 66 -24.06 -15.60 11.65
N THR A 67 -24.15 -16.92 11.60
CA THR A 67 -23.69 -17.82 12.66
C THR A 67 -22.35 -18.49 12.33
N ASP A 68 -21.82 -18.25 11.14
CA ASP A 68 -20.58 -18.84 10.65
C ASP A 68 -19.35 -18.04 11.08
N HIS A 69 -18.22 -18.73 11.23
CA HIS A 69 -16.97 -18.15 11.76
C HIS A 69 -16.11 -17.53 10.65
N SER A 70 -16.68 -17.35 9.45
CA SER A 70 -16.01 -16.76 8.29
C SER A 70 -15.59 -15.31 8.51
N TRP A 71 -16.23 -14.61 9.48
CA TRP A 71 -15.89 -13.24 9.86
C TRP A 71 -14.41 -13.07 10.25
N THR A 72 -13.79 -14.09 10.84
CA THR A 72 -12.37 -14.06 11.22
C THR A 72 -11.47 -13.98 9.99
N HIS A 73 -11.74 -14.81 8.98
CA HIS A 73 -11.01 -14.80 7.71
C HIS A 73 -11.23 -13.50 6.95
N LEU A 74 -12.49 -13.06 6.82
CA LEU A 74 -12.85 -11.82 6.13
C LEU A 74 -12.25 -10.58 6.80
N THR A 75 -12.12 -10.59 8.14
CA THR A 75 -11.43 -9.51 8.87
C THR A 75 -9.94 -9.45 8.51
N LEU A 76 -9.26 -10.60 8.42
CA LEU A 76 -7.86 -10.66 8.02
C LEU A 76 -7.65 -10.20 6.57
N GLU A 77 -8.58 -10.57 5.67
CA GLU A 77 -8.55 -10.15 4.28
C GLU A 77 -8.72 -8.62 4.16
N LEU A 78 -9.67 -8.03 4.90
CA LEU A 78 -9.86 -6.60 4.98
C LEU A 78 -8.61 -5.87 5.52
N CYS A 79 -8.00 -6.37 6.59
CA CYS A 79 -6.77 -5.81 7.15
C CYS A 79 -5.62 -5.86 6.13
N THR A 80 -5.49 -6.96 5.39
CA THR A 80 -4.45 -7.13 4.35
C THR A 80 -4.68 -6.16 3.19
N ALA A 81 -5.93 -5.98 2.76
CA ALA A 81 -6.31 -5.00 1.75
C ALA A 81 -5.96 -3.57 2.20
N LEU A 82 -6.28 -3.22 3.46
CA LEU A 82 -5.95 -1.92 4.08
C LEU A 82 -4.44 -1.66 4.12
N GLU A 83 -3.65 -2.66 4.51
CA GLU A 83 -2.18 -2.54 4.52
C GLU A 83 -1.63 -2.31 3.11
N THR A 84 -2.16 -3.02 2.12
CA THR A 84 -1.78 -2.88 0.71
C THR A 84 -2.13 -1.49 0.18
N ALA A 85 -3.33 -0.99 0.50
CA ALA A 85 -3.76 0.37 0.18
C ALA A 85 -2.83 1.43 0.80
N SER A 86 -2.47 1.26 2.07
CA SER A 86 -1.55 2.16 2.76
C SER A 86 -0.18 2.20 2.07
N LYS A 87 0.39 1.04 1.74
CA LYS A 87 1.66 0.95 0.98
C LYS A 87 1.57 1.64 -0.37
N LEU A 88 0.45 1.48 -1.09
CA LEU A 88 0.22 2.13 -2.38
C LEU A 88 0.16 3.65 -2.26
N VAL A 89 -0.55 4.19 -1.26
CA VAL A 89 -0.62 5.63 -0.99
C VAL A 89 0.77 6.18 -0.65
N HIS A 90 1.52 5.49 0.22
CA HIS A 90 2.88 5.90 0.57
C HIS A 90 3.83 5.91 -0.64
N SER A 91 3.80 4.87 -1.47
CA SER A 91 4.60 4.80 -2.69
C SER A 91 4.24 5.93 -3.67
N THR A 92 2.94 6.15 -3.89
CA THR A 92 2.45 7.22 -4.77
C THR A 92 2.88 8.60 -4.27
N ASN A 93 2.73 8.87 -2.97
CA ASN A 93 3.12 10.15 -2.39
C ASN A 93 4.63 10.41 -2.52
N SER A 94 5.45 9.37 -2.33
CA SER A 94 6.90 9.44 -2.55
C SER A 94 7.23 9.76 -4.02
N SER A 95 6.58 9.07 -4.98
CA SER A 95 6.76 9.34 -6.41
C SER A 95 6.33 10.74 -6.82
N VAL A 96 5.20 11.23 -6.31
CA VAL A 96 4.73 12.60 -6.54
C VAL A 96 5.69 13.63 -5.95
N GLY A 97 6.26 13.36 -4.77
CA GLY A 97 7.31 14.18 -4.18
C GLY A 97 8.54 14.29 -5.09
N MET A 98 9.07 13.14 -5.55
CA MET A 98 10.20 13.14 -6.50
C MET A 98 9.88 13.85 -7.81
N LEU A 99 8.66 13.72 -8.32
CA LEU A 99 8.22 14.42 -9.52
C LEU A 99 8.21 15.94 -9.31
N LYS A 100 7.68 16.40 -8.17
CA LYS A 100 7.69 17.81 -7.80
C LYS A 100 9.11 18.37 -7.78
N ASP A 101 10.05 17.66 -7.17
CA ASP A 101 11.45 18.10 -7.07
C ASP A 101 12.09 18.24 -8.46
N LYS A 102 11.84 17.27 -9.35
CA LYS A 102 12.29 17.34 -10.75
C LYS A 102 11.66 18.49 -11.54
N VAL A 103 10.38 18.77 -11.32
CA VAL A 103 9.70 19.91 -11.96
C VAL A 103 10.28 21.23 -11.46
N GLU A 104 10.63 21.34 -10.17
CA GLU A 104 11.29 22.52 -9.62
C GLU A 104 12.69 22.72 -10.23
N GLU A 105 13.47 21.64 -10.36
CA GLU A 105 14.77 21.68 -11.04
C GLU A 105 14.64 22.15 -12.49
N LEU A 106 13.68 21.59 -13.23
CA LEU A 106 13.41 21.98 -14.61
C LEU A 106 13.00 23.46 -14.72
N SER A 107 12.20 23.96 -13.79
CA SER A 107 11.84 25.39 -13.73
C SER A 107 13.08 26.27 -13.57
N LYS A 108 14.04 25.89 -12.73
CA LYS A 108 15.30 26.63 -12.55
C LYS A 108 16.13 26.66 -13.84
N VAL A 109 16.17 25.54 -14.57
CA VAL A 109 16.85 25.46 -15.88
C VAL A 109 16.19 26.38 -16.90
N ILE A 110 14.85 26.41 -16.96
CA ILE A 110 14.11 27.30 -17.86
C ILE A 110 14.39 28.77 -17.52
N SER A 111 14.34 29.18 -16.25
CA SER A 111 14.65 30.57 -15.86
C SER A 111 16.07 30.97 -16.25
N ARG A 112 17.05 30.08 -16.12
CA ARG A 112 18.43 30.33 -16.58
C ARG A 112 18.49 30.49 -18.10
N ARG A 113 17.79 29.64 -18.83
CA ARG A 113 17.69 29.71 -20.30
C ARG A 113 17.12 31.05 -20.73
N ASP A 114 16.03 31.49 -20.11
CA ASP A 114 15.35 32.73 -20.48
C ASP A 114 16.23 33.94 -20.16
N SER A 115 16.93 33.96 -19.01
CA SER A 115 17.93 34.99 -18.70
C SER A 115 19.06 35.05 -19.74
N ALA A 116 19.55 33.90 -20.22
CA ALA A 116 20.59 33.85 -21.24
C ALA A 116 20.09 34.35 -22.60
N ILE A 117 18.84 34.06 -22.96
CA ILE A 117 18.20 34.57 -24.18
C ILE A 117 18.09 36.10 -24.13
N GLU A 118 17.62 36.65 -23.01
CA GLU A 118 17.51 38.11 -22.85
C GLU A 118 18.89 38.79 -22.89
N ALA A 119 19.92 38.19 -22.26
CA ALA A 119 21.29 38.67 -22.37
C ALA A 119 21.82 38.65 -23.81
N ALA A 120 21.54 37.59 -24.57
CA ALA A 120 21.95 37.48 -25.97
C ALA A 120 21.28 38.54 -26.86
N LYS A 121 19.96 38.78 -26.68
CA LYS A 121 19.24 39.84 -27.38
C LYS A 121 19.81 41.24 -27.10
N ALA A 122 20.23 41.51 -25.86
CA ALA A 122 20.83 42.78 -25.48
C ALA A 122 22.17 43.05 -26.21
N ILE A 123 22.94 42.00 -26.49
CA ILE A 123 24.19 42.09 -27.26
C ILE A 123 23.89 42.33 -28.74
N GLU A 124 22.92 41.62 -29.32
CA GLU A 124 22.54 41.76 -30.73
C GLU A 124 21.90 43.13 -31.04
N GLY A 125 21.20 43.73 -30.08
CA GLY A 125 20.62 45.08 -30.19
C GLY A 125 21.59 46.25 -29.98
N SER A 126 22.86 46.00 -29.63
CA SER A 126 23.85 47.08 -29.44
C SER A 126 24.40 47.59 -30.78
N PRO A 127 24.30 48.89 -31.10
CA PRO A 127 24.85 49.43 -32.33
C PRO A 127 26.38 49.35 -32.31
N LYS A 128 26.98 48.80 -33.37
CA LYS A 128 28.42 48.92 -33.62
C LYS A 128 28.77 50.41 -33.63
N GLN A 129 29.53 50.88 -32.65
CA GLN A 129 30.07 52.23 -32.70
C GLN A 129 30.96 52.36 -33.95
N PRO A 130 30.78 53.41 -34.78
CA PRO A 130 31.68 53.66 -35.89
C PRO A 130 33.04 54.07 -35.33
N GLU A 131 34.03 53.28 -35.71
CA GLU A 131 35.45 53.56 -35.55
C GLU A 131 35.75 54.96 -36.11
N SER A 132 36.00 55.93 -35.22
CA SER A 132 36.37 57.28 -35.62
C SER A 132 37.86 57.29 -35.91
N THR A 133 38.20 57.11 -37.19
CA THR A 133 39.53 57.33 -37.73
C THR A 133 39.79 58.83 -37.86
N GLN A 134 40.77 59.30 -37.08
CA GLN A 134 41.67 60.43 -37.32
C GLN A 134 41.15 61.88 -37.21
#